data_AF-A0A950KL36-F1
#
_entry.id   AF-A0A950KL36-F1
#
_cell.length_a   1.000
_cell.length_b   1.000
_cell.length_c   1.000
_cell.angle_alpha   90.00
_cell.angle_beta   90.00
_cell.angle_gamma   90.00
#
_symmetry.space_group_name_H-M   'P 1'
#
loop_
_entity.id
_entity.type
_entity.pdbx_description
1 polymer ?
#
loop_
_entity_poly.entity_id
_entity_poly.type
_entity_poly.pdbx_seq_one_letter_code
_entity_poly.pdbx_strand_id
1 'polypeptide(L)'
;QGFVLNAVVHAADLPDRDGAYQVLTEVGVPFPRLELVWMDQGYRGERLKQWMATQHLRQEMVQRPRRACWCPPGVEPPPVPVFTVLPRRWTVERTFAWLGRWRRLSKDYEELPSTGEAMIYAALLGTLLRRSVRLTRQQHTEELCQAYAASS
;
A
#
# COMPACT_ATOMS: atom_id res chain seq x y z
N GLN A 1 -3.95 3.84 -9.63
CA GLN A 1 -3.48 2.45 -9.51
C GLN A 1 -2.43 2.39 -8.41
N GLY A 2 -2.17 1.22 -7.82
CA GLY A 2 -1.13 1.06 -6.79
C GLY A 2 -0.26 -0.13 -7.15
N PHE A 3 1.03 0.13 -7.34
CA PHE A 3 2.06 -0.89 -7.54
C PHE A 3 3.10 -0.72 -6.44
N VAL A 4 3.72 -1.81 -6.03
CA VAL A 4 4.77 -1.77 -5.01
C VAL A 4 6.03 -1.23 -5.67
N LEU A 5 6.60 -0.21 -5.03
CA LEU A 5 7.87 0.38 -5.43
C LEU A 5 9.04 -0.33 -4.76
N ASN A 6 8.85 -0.73 -3.49
CA ASN A 6 9.80 -1.51 -2.71
C ASN A 6 9.05 -2.35 -1.66
N ALA A 7 9.65 -3.46 -1.27
CA ALA A 7 9.25 -4.29 -0.15
C ALA A 7 10.51 -4.73 0.61
N VAL A 8 10.43 -4.68 1.94
CA VAL A 8 11.46 -5.22 2.84
C VAL A 8 10.77 -6.21 3.76
N VAL A 9 11.40 -7.36 3.94
CA VAL A 9 10.96 -8.37 4.91
C VAL A 9 11.96 -8.36 6.07
N HIS A 10 11.45 -8.29 7.28
CA HIS A 10 12.27 -8.29 8.49
C HIS A 10 11.61 -9.16 9.56
N ALA A 11 12.35 -9.46 10.62
CA ALA A 11 11.84 -10.18 11.76
C ALA A 11 10.71 -9.39 12.47
N ALA A 12 9.79 -10.11 13.11
CA ALA A 12 8.58 -9.54 13.70
C ALA A 12 8.82 -8.75 15.01
N ASP A 13 10.05 -8.77 15.54
CA ASP A 13 10.46 -8.00 16.72
C ASP A 13 10.81 -6.54 16.38
N LEU A 14 10.97 -6.21 15.10
CA LEU A 14 11.20 -4.84 14.66
C LEU A 14 9.89 -4.04 14.69
N PRO A 15 9.85 -2.89 15.39
CA PRO A 15 8.68 -2.02 15.39
C PRO A 15 8.35 -1.49 14.00
N ASP A 16 7.07 -1.40 13.65
CA ASP A 16 6.57 -0.89 12.36
C ASP A 16 7.22 0.45 11.93
N ARG A 17 7.43 1.37 12.89
CA ARG A 17 8.09 2.67 12.65
C ARG A 17 9.53 2.55 12.15
N ASP A 18 10.25 1.54 12.61
CA ASP A 18 11.64 1.28 12.24
C ASP A 18 11.69 0.51 10.92
N GLY A 19 10.76 -0.43 10.71
CA GLY A 19 10.55 -1.08 9.42
C GLY A 19 10.22 -0.11 8.29
N ALA A 20 9.34 0.87 8.52
CA ALA A 20 9.04 1.90 7.52
C ALA A 20 10.25 2.79 7.18
N TYR A 21 11.10 3.08 8.18
CA TYR A 21 12.36 3.77 7.93
C TYR A 21 13.29 2.92 7.06
N GLN A 22 13.42 1.63 7.35
CA GLN A 22 14.22 0.70 6.56
C GLN A 22 13.73 0.63 5.11
N VAL A 23 12.42 0.43 4.89
CA VAL A 23 11.81 0.38 3.55
C VAL A 23 12.07 1.62 2.71
N LEU A 24 12.09 2.82 3.32
CA LEU A 24 12.30 4.07 2.59
C LEU A 24 13.78 4.39 2.37
N THR A 25 14.66 3.94 3.28
CA THR A 25 16.11 4.20 3.19
C THR A 25 16.86 3.21 2.32
N GLU A 26 16.54 1.92 2.37
CA GLU A 26 17.24 0.88 1.59
C GLU A 26 17.10 1.09 0.07
N VAL A 27 16.00 1.72 -0.35
CA VAL A 27 15.76 2.08 -1.76
C VAL A 27 16.67 3.23 -2.20
N GLY A 28 17.05 4.12 -1.27
CA GLY A 28 17.71 5.37 -1.57
C GLY A 28 16.93 6.20 -2.60
N VAL A 29 15.75 6.74 -2.23
CA VAL A 29 14.78 7.50 -3.06
C VAL A 29 15.17 7.68 -4.55
N PRO A 30 15.12 6.63 -5.40
CA PRO A 30 15.42 6.72 -6.82
C PRO A 30 14.15 7.11 -7.61
N PHE A 31 13.11 7.55 -6.89
CA PHE A 31 11.81 7.90 -7.43
C PHE A 31 11.66 9.42 -7.41
N PRO A 32 12.14 10.14 -8.45
CA PRO A 32 12.11 11.61 -8.48
C PRO A 32 10.69 12.19 -8.45
N ARG A 33 9.67 11.36 -8.69
CA ARG A 33 8.24 11.73 -8.66
C ARG A 33 7.55 11.41 -7.34
N LEU A 34 8.25 10.80 -6.38
CA LEU A 34 7.68 10.52 -5.07
C LEU A 34 7.71 11.81 -4.25
N GLU A 35 6.53 12.36 -3.97
CA GLU A 35 6.41 13.61 -3.20
C GLU A 35 5.63 13.44 -1.89
N LEU A 36 4.81 12.39 -1.81
CA LEU A 36 3.86 12.19 -0.72
C LEU A 36 3.80 10.72 -0.31
N VAL A 37 3.99 10.48 0.99
CA VAL A 37 3.87 9.17 1.63
C VAL A 37 2.69 9.19 2.59
N TRP A 38 1.71 8.34 2.33
CA TRP A 38 0.63 8.06 3.27
C TRP A 38 1.05 6.94 4.22
N MET A 39 0.77 7.10 5.51
CA MET A 39 1.09 6.10 6.54
C MET A 39 -0.02 6.00 7.60
N ASP A 40 -0.16 4.82 8.22
CA ASP A 40 -1.08 4.62 9.36
C ASP A 40 -0.42 5.13 10.67
N GLN A 41 -1.23 5.40 11.69
CA GLN A 41 -0.82 5.93 12.99
C GLN A 41 0.30 5.11 13.67
N GLY A 42 0.37 3.81 13.40
CA GLY A 42 1.41 2.91 13.92
C GLY A 42 2.83 3.22 13.42
N TYR A 43 2.97 3.89 12.27
CA TYR A 43 4.25 4.24 11.66
C TYR A 43 4.82 5.59 12.16
N ARG A 44 4.28 6.11 13.27
CA ARG A 44 4.75 7.38 13.84
C ARG A 44 6.15 7.22 14.45
N GLY A 45 7.12 7.92 13.89
CA GLY A 45 8.48 7.98 14.42
C GLY A 45 9.19 9.29 14.06
N GLU A 46 9.89 9.89 15.03
CA GLU A 46 10.60 11.15 14.82
C GLU A 46 11.76 10.99 13.85
N ARG A 47 12.50 9.87 13.94
CA ARG A 47 13.59 9.53 13.01
C ARG A 47 13.12 9.49 11.55
N LEU A 48 12.01 8.79 11.28
CA LEU A 48 11.44 8.69 9.94
C LEU A 48 10.99 10.06 9.43
N LYS A 49 10.29 10.83 10.27
CA LYS A 49 9.84 12.19 9.94
C LYS A 49 11.00 13.11 9.58
N GLN A 50 12.06 13.11 10.38
CA GLN A 50 13.26 13.93 10.13
C GLN A 50 13.92 13.52 8.81
N TRP A 51 14.08 12.23 8.56
CA TRP A 51 14.66 11.74 7.33
C TRP A 51 13.82 12.13 6.09
N MET A 52 12.50 11.95 6.12
CA MET A 52 11.63 12.37 5.01
C MET A 52 11.73 13.88 4.73
N ALA A 53 11.91 14.71 5.76
CA ALA A 53 12.13 16.13 5.59
C ALA A 53 13.45 16.43 4.84
N THR A 54 14.53 15.67 5.08
CA THR A 54 15.79 15.80 4.32
C THR A 54 15.64 15.41 2.85
N GLN A 55 14.66 14.57 2.53
CA GLN A 55 14.37 14.10 1.18
C GLN A 55 13.27 14.92 0.49
N HIS A 56 12.79 16.02 1.11
CA HIS A 56 11.67 16.83 0.64
C HIS A 56 10.36 16.05 0.42
N LEU A 57 10.17 14.95 1.17
CA LEU A 57 8.97 14.12 1.11
C LEU A 57 7.91 14.63 2.10
N ARG A 58 6.67 14.81 1.62
CA ARG A 58 5.52 15.07 2.49
C ARG A 58 5.02 13.76 3.10
N GLN A 59 4.58 13.83 4.35
CA GLN A 59 3.92 12.72 5.04
C GLN A 59 2.47 13.08 5.36
N GLU A 60 1.56 12.15 5.09
CA GLU A 60 0.16 12.26 5.49
C GLU A 60 -0.24 11.05 6.34
N MET A 61 -0.73 11.33 7.55
CA MET A 61 -1.13 10.29 8.48
C MET A 61 -2.61 9.97 8.31
N VAL A 62 -2.91 8.72 7.96
CA VAL A 62 -4.28 8.20 7.89
C VAL A 62 -4.63 7.66 9.27
N GLN A 63 -5.46 8.38 10.02
CA GLN A 63 -5.86 8.00 11.37
C GLN A 63 -7.35 7.67 11.42
N ARG A 64 -7.71 6.68 12.24
CA ARG A 64 -9.12 6.48 12.62
C ARG A 64 -9.57 7.60 13.55
N PRO A 65 -10.79 8.13 13.38
CA PRO A 65 -11.34 9.03 14.38
C PRO A 65 -11.43 8.32 15.73
N ARG A 66 -11.20 9.07 16.81
CA ARG A 66 -11.31 8.53 18.17
C ARG A 66 -12.73 8.04 18.41
N ARG A 67 -12.84 6.77 18.83
CA ARG A 67 -14.12 6.11 19.14
C ARG A 67 -14.58 6.30 20.58
N ALA A 68 -13.72 6.84 21.42
CA ALA A 68 -14.03 7.15 22.81
C ALA A 68 -13.28 8.41 23.20
N CYS A 69 -13.97 9.30 23.90
CA CYS A 69 -13.37 10.39 24.64
C CYS A 69 -13.88 10.30 26.08
N TRP A 70 -13.03 10.72 27.02
CA TRP A 70 -13.49 10.94 28.38
C TRP A 70 -14.52 12.06 28.36
N CYS A 71 -15.67 11.82 29.00
CA CYS A 71 -16.73 12.80 29.20
C CYS A 71 -16.93 13.01 30.70
N PRO A 72 -17.05 14.26 31.18
CA PRO A 72 -17.41 14.53 32.57
C PRO A 72 -18.73 13.85 32.98
N PRO A 73 -18.92 13.51 34.26
CA PRO A 73 -20.19 12.99 34.74
C PRO A 73 -21.35 13.93 34.37
N GLY A 74 -22.41 13.38 33.77
CA GLY A 74 -23.60 14.13 33.34
C GLY A 74 -23.53 14.71 31.91
N VAL A 75 -22.43 14.53 31.19
CA VAL A 75 -22.32 14.90 29.77
C VAL A 75 -22.49 13.66 28.89
N GLU A 76 -23.44 13.70 27.96
CA GLU A 76 -23.63 12.62 26.99
C GLU A 76 -22.45 12.56 26.00
N PRO A 77 -21.84 11.39 25.75
CA PRO A 77 -20.74 11.27 24.81
C PRO A 77 -21.18 11.61 23.39
N PRO A 78 -20.30 12.21 22.57
CA PRO A 78 -20.62 12.52 21.18
C PRO A 78 -20.92 11.25 20.40
N PRO A 79 -21.85 11.29 19.41
CA PRO A 79 -22.20 10.13 18.61
C PRO A 79 -20.98 9.65 17.82
N VAL A 80 -20.64 8.38 18.00
CA VAL A 80 -19.48 7.77 17.34
C VAL A 80 -19.98 6.99 16.12
N PRO A 81 -19.50 7.27 14.90
CA PRO A 81 -19.87 6.49 13.73
C PRO A 81 -19.35 5.05 13.86
N VAL A 82 -20.24 4.08 13.60
CA VAL A 82 -19.93 2.64 13.66
C VAL A 82 -18.85 2.28 12.62
N PHE A 83 -18.92 2.92 11.44
CA PHE A 83 -17.99 2.74 10.35
C PHE A 83 -17.54 4.10 9.79
N THR A 84 -16.22 4.25 9.61
CA THR A 84 -15.62 5.40 8.96
C THR A 84 -14.70 4.89 7.87
N VAL A 85 -14.94 5.34 6.64
CA VAL A 85 -14.07 5.01 5.51
C VAL A 85 -12.75 5.75 5.69
N LEU A 86 -11.66 4.98 5.79
CA LEU A 86 -10.33 5.57 5.79
C LEU A 86 -9.87 5.81 4.35
N PRO A 87 -9.39 7.03 4.03
CA PRO A 87 -8.91 7.32 2.70
C PRO A 87 -7.73 6.40 2.35
N ARG A 88 -7.70 5.93 1.10
CA ARG A 88 -6.61 5.13 0.49
C ARG A 88 -6.32 3.74 1.09
N ARG A 89 -6.88 3.38 2.25
CA ARG A 89 -6.69 2.07 2.91
C ARG A 89 -7.00 0.88 2.00
N TRP A 90 -8.06 0.98 1.21
CA TRP A 90 -8.47 -0.05 0.25
C TRP A 90 -7.40 -0.35 -0.82
N THR A 91 -6.48 0.57 -1.09
CA THR A 91 -5.38 0.31 -2.03
C THR A 91 -4.36 -0.65 -1.43
N VAL A 92 -4.02 -0.48 -0.15
CA VAL A 92 -3.11 -1.36 0.58
C VAL A 92 -3.73 -2.73 0.79
N GLU A 93 -4.97 -2.79 1.30
CA GLU A 93 -5.69 -4.04 1.55
C GLU A 93 -5.82 -4.88 0.27
N ARG A 94 -6.06 -4.23 -0.86
CA ARG A 94 -6.15 -4.90 -2.16
C ARG A 94 -4.80 -5.45 -2.64
N THR A 95 -3.68 -4.78 -2.35
CA THR A 95 -2.35 -5.32 -2.62
C THR A 95 -2.12 -6.59 -1.80
N PHE A 96 -2.41 -6.57 -0.50
CA PHE A 96 -2.35 -7.76 0.34
C PHE A 96 -3.29 -8.87 -0.13
N ALA A 97 -4.50 -8.52 -0.58
CA ALA A 97 -5.42 -9.50 -1.16
C ALA A 97 -4.84 -10.16 -2.43
N TRP A 98 -4.08 -9.43 -3.27
CA TRP A 98 -3.38 -10.05 -4.39
C TRP A 98 -2.26 -10.97 -3.93
N LEU A 99 -1.44 -10.53 -2.96
CA LEU A 99 -0.37 -11.36 -2.40
C LEU A 99 -0.92 -12.65 -1.77
N GLY A 100 -2.02 -12.56 -1.00
CA GLY A 100 -2.67 -13.73 -0.39
C GLY A 100 -3.25 -14.74 -1.39
N ARG A 101 -3.50 -14.35 -2.64
CA ARG A 101 -3.88 -15.31 -3.72
C ARG A 101 -2.71 -16.13 -4.23
N TRP A 102 -1.48 -15.73 -3.97
CA TRP A 102 -0.30 -16.52 -4.25
C TRP A 102 -0.07 -17.47 -3.09
N ARG A 103 -0.25 -18.78 -3.33
CA ARG A 103 -0.18 -19.81 -2.29
C ARG A 103 1.09 -19.74 -1.43
N ARG A 104 2.24 -19.38 -2.03
CA ARG A 104 3.52 -19.21 -1.33
C ARG A 104 3.59 -18.00 -0.38
N LEU A 105 2.74 -16.99 -0.56
CA LEU A 105 2.68 -15.82 0.33
C LEU A 105 1.50 -15.90 1.33
N SER A 106 0.75 -16.99 1.33
CA SER A 106 -0.38 -17.20 2.24
C SER A 106 0.04 -17.43 3.69
N LYS A 107 1.26 -17.93 3.89
CA LYS A 107 1.94 -18.10 5.17
C LYS A 107 3.41 -17.76 4.97
N ASP A 108 4.09 -17.49 6.07
CA ASP A 108 5.53 -17.37 6.05
C ASP A 108 6.15 -18.77 5.87
N TYR A 109 6.47 -19.12 4.62
CA TYR A 109 7.12 -20.38 4.27
C TYR A 109 8.61 -20.20 4.01
N GLU A 110 9.09 -18.97 3.89
CA GLU A 110 10.43 -18.67 3.43
C GLU A 110 11.32 -18.42 4.65
N GLU A 111 12.39 -19.19 4.81
CA GLU A 111 13.31 -19.08 5.95
C GLU A 111 14.16 -17.80 5.90
N LEU A 112 14.42 -17.31 4.69
CA LEU A 112 15.25 -16.13 4.44
C LEU A 112 14.38 -14.93 4.02
N PRO A 113 14.56 -13.75 4.63
CA PRO A 113 13.82 -12.54 4.26
C PRO A 113 13.95 -12.17 2.77
N SER A 114 15.14 -12.36 2.20
CA SER A 114 15.42 -12.09 0.78
C SER A 114 14.57 -12.96 -0.17
N THR A 115 14.28 -14.21 0.21
CA THR A 115 13.38 -15.07 -0.56
C THR A 115 11.93 -14.59 -0.43
N GLY A 116 11.51 -14.17 0.76
CA GLY A 116 10.20 -13.55 0.98
C GLY A 116 9.98 -12.31 0.11
N GLU A 117 10.97 -11.42 0.07
CA GLU A 117 10.98 -10.24 -0.80
C GLU A 117 10.88 -10.62 -2.28
N ALA A 118 11.70 -11.57 -2.74
CA ALA A 118 11.67 -12.06 -4.11
C ALA A 118 10.29 -12.62 -4.50
N MET A 119 9.63 -13.34 -3.59
CA MET A 119 8.27 -13.85 -3.80
C MET A 119 7.23 -12.73 -3.89
N ILE A 120 7.35 -11.66 -3.10
CA ILE A 120 6.48 -10.48 -3.20
C ILE A 120 6.64 -9.84 -4.59
N TYR A 121 7.87 -9.62 -5.05
CA TYR A 121 8.12 -9.06 -6.38
C TYR A 121 7.55 -9.94 -7.49
N ALA A 122 7.81 -11.26 -7.46
CA ALA A 122 7.28 -12.21 -8.42
C ALA A 122 5.74 -12.18 -8.47
N ALA A 123 5.08 -12.09 -7.31
CA ALA A 123 3.64 -12.05 -7.21
C ALA A 123 3.02 -10.82 -7.89
N LEU A 124 3.68 -9.68 -7.73
CA LEU A 124 3.23 -8.40 -8.26
C LEU A 124 3.54 -8.26 -9.75
N LEU A 125 4.71 -8.71 -10.19
CA LEU A 125 5.08 -8.85 -11.60
C LEU A 125 4.04 -9.70 -12.36
N GLY A 126 3.69 -10.87 -11.83
CA GLY A 126 2.65 -11.70 -12.45
C GLY A 126 1.27 -11.01 -12.48
N THR A 127 0.94 -10.17 -11.50
CA THR A 127 -0.31 -9.41 -11.46
C THR A 127 -0.31 -8.27 -12.49
N LEU A 128 0.82 -7.59 -12.65
CA LEU A 128 1.07 -6.58 -13.69
C LEU A 128 0.93 -7.17 -15.09
N LEU A 129 1.64 -8.26 -15.38
CA LEU A 129 1.61 -8.92 -16.69
C LEU A 129 0.19 -9.33 -17.09
N ARG A 130 -0.55 -9.96 -16.16
CA ARG A 130 -1.96 -10.33 -16.40
C ARG A 130 -2.86 -9.13 -16.67
N ARG A 131 -2.54 -7.94 -16.16
CA ARG A 131 -3.29 -6.72 -16.45
C ARG A 131 -2.93 -6.15 -17.81
N SER A 132 -1.64 -6.03 -18.12
CA SER A 132 -1.18 -5.52 -19.41
C SER A 132 -1.81 -6.30 -20.56
N VAL A 133 -1.77 -7.64 -20.50
CA VAL A 133 -2.40 -8.52 -21.51
C VAL A 133 -3.90 -8.28 -21.64
N ARG A 134 -4.61 -8.07 -20.52
CA ARG A 134 -6.06 -7.79 -20.54
C ARG A 134 -6.38 -6.44 -21.17
N LEU A 135 -5.60 -5.40 -20.86
CA LEU A 135 -5.79 -4.07 -21.42
C LEU A 135 -5.54 -4.07 -22.93
N THR A 136 -4.44 -4.69 -23.38
CA THR A 136 -4.15 -4.83 -24.82
C THR A 136 -5.28 -5.56 -25.55
N ARG A 137 -5.82 -6.63 -24.95
CA ARG A 137 -6.95 -7.36 -25.53
C ARG A 137 -8.21 -6.50 -25.62
N GLN A 138 -8.51 -5.71 -24.59
CA GLN A 138 -9.66 -4.81 -24.57
C GLN A 138 -9.54 -3.73 -25.65
N GLN A 139 -8.39 -3.07 -25.76
CA GLN A 139 -8.12 -2.06 -26.79
C GLN A 139 -8.32 -2.65 -28.19
N HIS A 140 -7.75 -3.82 -28.45
CA HIS A 140 -7.91 -4.48 -29.73
C HIS A 140 -9.37 -4.83 -30.05
N THR A 141 -10.15 -5.32 -29.07
CA THR A 141 -11.58 -5.57 -29.29
C THR A 141 -12.38 -4.30 -29.53
N GLU A 142 -12.06 -3.21 -28.85
CA GLU A 142 -12.72 -1.91 -29.05
C GLU A 142 -12.44 -1.34 -30.44
N GLU A 143 -11.19 -1.43 -30.91
CA GLU A 143 -10.79 -1.03 -32.27
C GLU A 143 -11.55 -1.82 -33.34
N LEU A 144 -11.67 -3.15 -33.19
CA LEU A 144 -12.42 -3.99 -34.12
C LEU A 144 -13.92 -3.66 -34.14
N CYS A 145 -14.53 -3.43 -32.96
CA CYS A 145 -15.94 -3.02 -32.87
C CYS A 145 -16.17 -1.65 -33.50
N GLN A 146 -15.26 -0.69 -33.31
CA GLN A 146 -15.34 0.63 -33.94
C GLN A 146 -15.19 0.55 -35.46
N ALA A 147 -14.24 -0.25 -35.96
CA ALA A 147 -14.06 -0.47 -37.39
C ALA A 147 -15.30 -1.10 -38.04
N TYR A 148 -15.92 -2.08 -37.37
CA TYR A 148 -17.16 -2.70 -37.84
C TYR A 148 -18.32 -1.70 -37.88
N ALA A 149 -18.51 -0.90 -36.82
CA ALA A 149 -19.55 0.12 -36.75
C ALA A 149 -19.38 1.25 -37.78
N ALA A 150 -18.16 1.60 -38.17
CA ALA A 150 -17.89 2.60 -39.21
C ALA A 150 -18.10 2.08 -40.64
N SER A 151 -18.23 0.76 -40.82
CA SER A 151 -18.46 0.09 -42.11
C SER A 151 -19.93 -0.25 -42.40
N SER A 152 -20.82 0.03 -41.44
CA SER A 152 -22.29 -0.12 -41.56
C SER A 152 -22.95 1.25 -41.73
#